data_AF-A0A0A2B564-F1
#
_entry.id   AF-A0A0A2B564-F1
#
_cell.length_a   1.000
_cell.length_b   1.000
_cell.length_c   1.000
_cell.angle_alpha   90.00
_cell.angle_beta   90.00
_cell.angle_gamma   90.00
#
_symmetry.space_group_name_H-M   'P 1'
#
loop_
_entity.id
_entity.type
_entity.pdbx_description
1 polymer ?
#
loop_
_entity_poly.entity_id
_entity_poly.type
_entity_poly.pdbx_seq_one_letter_code
_entity_poly.pdbx_strand_id
1 'polypeptide(L)'
;MAWILIVFLILLGGLIAPFGDILGTKIGKARFSILKLRPKKTATIITIITGGFISSISIGLLILVSEEFRQRLFVDIPFLQKTLDESKKALIPLQAEQKELEGKIIQKEKQLNQLKNSITEFRRGNIVIKRGQTLFVAEINSSSNVRLDFTKIYNEADKFVRKIVTPNNKEAKNILLWRPSDITKIQTTAAKSGNWILLIKSATNVLKGDNYVFVSPDLLENKFIVKKGDVITSSILGEGDLNLKSINLKIKSLLRETRDEIKSKGSQVSEIKTNGNFVKKIRDFLQENQNIKFKLEVVSLRDSKTVEPIVVEINILKILS
;
A
#
# COMPACT_ATOMS: atom_id res chain seq x y z
N MET A 1 12.89 65.86 2.17
CA MET A 1 13.62 67.02 2.71
C MET A 1 15.14 66.84 2.72
N ALA A 2 15.69 65.64 3.00
CA ALA A 2 17.14 65.40 2.99
C ALA A 2 17.88 65.79 1.67
N TRP A 3 17.28 65.54 0.50
CA TRP A 3 17.87 65.94 -0.79
C TRP A 3 18.06 67.45 -0.95
N ILE A 4 17.21 68.27 -0.32
CA ILE A 4 17.31 69.73 -0.36
C ILE A 4 18.51 70.20 0.47
N LEU A 5 18.75 69.59 1.63
CA LEU A 5 19.94 69.87 2.44
C LEU A 5 21.22 69.44 1.72
N ILE A 6 21.22 68.31 1.01
CA ILE A 6 22.37 67.86 0.20
C ILE A 6 22.66 68.85 -0.93
N VAL A 7 21.63 69.27 -1.69
CA VAL A 7 21.79 70.26 -2.77
C VAL A 7 22.28 71.61 -2.22
N PHE A 8 21.74 72.05 -1.08
CA PHE A 8 22.19 73.27 -0.40
C PHE A 8 23.66 73.17 0.03
N LEU A 9 24.08 72.04 0.62
CA LEU A 9 25.46 71.81 1.03
C LEU A 9 26.43 71.74 -0.17
N ILE A 10 26.02 71.14 -1.29
CA ILE A 10 26.81 71.11 -2.52
C ILE A 10 26.99 72.53 -3.07
N LEU A 11 25.94 73.34 -3.10
CA LEU A 11 26.01 74.75 -3.54
C LEU A 11 26.90 75.59 -2.62
N LEU A 12 26.74 75.42 -1.31
CA LEU A 12 27.50 76.17 -0.30
C LEU A 12 28.98 75.75 -0.30
N GLY A 13 29.26 74.45 -0.45
CA GLY A 13 30.61 73.92 -0.64
C GLY A 13 31.26 74.40 -1.94
N GLY A 14 30.51 74.44 -3.04
CA GLY A 14 30.97 74.99 -4.32
C GLY A 14 31.29 76.50 -4.25
N LEU A 15 30.55 77.26 -3.44
CA LEU A 15 30.78 78.69 -3.22
C LEU A 15 32.00 78.97 -2.34
N ILE A 16 32.26 78.10 -1.35
CA ILE A 16 33.39 78.23 -0.42
C ILE A 16 34.69 77.67 -0.99
N ALA A 17 34.64 76.65 -1.86
CA ALA A 17 35.80 76.02 -2.49
C ALA A 17 36.87 77.00 -3.02
N PRO A 18 36.54 78.06 -3.79
CA PRO A 18 37.54 79.00 -4.31
C PRO A 18 38.27 79.78 -3.21
N PHE A 19 37.69 79.95 -2.01
CA PHE A 19 38.38 80.61 -0.89
C PHE A 19 39.56 79.80 -0.37
N GLY A 20 39.48 78.46 -0.41
CA GLY A 20 40.59 77.58 -0.01
C GLY A 20 41.79 77.72 -0.96
N ASP A 21 41.54 77.78 -2.27
CA ASP A 21 42.58 77.98 -3.29
C ASP A 21 43.20 79.37 -3.23
N ILE A 22 42.39 80.41 -2.94
CA ILE A 22 42.88 81.78 -2.76
C ILE A 22 43.80 81.87 -1.54
N LEU A 23 43.44 81.22 -0.43
CA LEU A 23 44.28 81.17 0.77
C LEU A 23 45.61 80.44 0.50
N GLY A 24 45.56 79.27 -0.14
CA GLY A 24 46.75 78.51 -0.51
C GLY A 24 47.71 79.29 -1.41
N THR A 25 47.18 79.94 -2.45
CA THR A 25 47.99 80.73 -3.40
C THR A 25 48.60 81.98 -2.76
N LYS A 26 47.87 82.66 -1.87
CA LYS A 26 48.36 83.84 -1.14
C LYS A 26 49.50 83.49 -0.17
N ILE A 27 49.38 82.35 0.52
CA ILE A 27 50.43 81.84 1.42
C ILE A 27 51.67 81.39 0.63
N GLY A 28 51.46 80.77 -0.54
CA GLY A 28 52.55 80.41 -1.46
C GLY A 28 53.33 81.61 -1.98
N LYS A 29 52.64 82.74 -2.27
CA LYS A 29 53.28 84.00 -2.71
C LYS A 29 53.98 84.73 -1.56
N ALA A 30 53.45 84.65 -0.34
CA ALA A 30 54.05 85.24 0.86
C ALA A 30 55.33 84.52 1.35
N ARG A 31 55.78 83.46 0.64
CA ARG A 31 56.98 82.66 0.96
C ARG A 31 57.00 82.10 2.40
N PHE A 32 55.84 81.88 2.99
CA PHE A 32 55.73 81.24 4.29
C PHE A 32 56.28 79.80 4.23
N SER A 33 57.11 79.45 5.19
CA SER A 33 57.66 78.11 5.36
C SER A 33 57.23 77.59 6.71
N ILE A 34 56.46 76.51 6.70
CA ILE A 34 56.11 75.78 7.92
C ILE A 34 56.99 74.52 7.94
N LEU A 35 57.60 74.23 9.10
CA LEU A 35 58.46 73.05 9.29
C LEU A 35 59.61 72.95 8.25
N LYS A 36 60.22 74.08 7.85
CA LYS A 36 61.33 74.19 6.88
C LYS A 36 61.02 73.69 5.44
N LEU A 37 59.76 73.52 5.06
CA LEU A 37 59.38 73.09 3.70
C LEU A 37 59.47 74.24 2.67
N ARG A 38 59.75 73.89 1.40
CA ARG A 38 59.77 74.84 0.27
C ARG A 38 58.39 75.50 0.13
N PRO A 39 58.28 76.83 -0.03
CA PRO A 39 57.00 77.55 0.01
C PRO A 39 55.87 77.00 -0.88
N LYS A 40 56.19 76.44 -2.05
CA LYS A 40 55.20 75.76 -2.91
C LYS A 40 54.57 74.54 -2.25
N LYS A 41 55.35 73.70 -1.56
CA LYS A 41 54.83 72.51 -0.86
C LYS A 41 54.02 72.92 0.38
N THR A 42 54.47 73.95 1.09
CA THR A 42 53.75 74.54 2.22
C THR A 42 52.35 75.01 1.81
N ALA A 43 52.24 75.71 0.68
CA ALA A 43 50.96 76.14 0.13
C ALA A 43 50.01 74.97 -0.15
N THR A 44 50.48 73.90 -0.81
CA THR A 44 49.65 72.71 -1.10
C THR A 44 49.17 72.00 0.17
N ILE A 45 50.04 71.84 1.17
CA ILE A 45 49.65 71.25 2.46
C ILE A 45 48.57 72.09 3.13
N ILE A 46 48.72 73.41 3.12
CA ILE A 46 47.72 74.31 3.70
C ILE A 46 46.41 74.25 2.93
N THR A 47 46.41 74.15 1.60
CA THR A 47 45.19 73.93 0.80
C THR A 47 44.51 72.61 1.16
N ILE A 48 45.26 71.49 1.26
CA ILE A 48 44.70 70.19 1.65
C ILE A 48 44.10 70.24 3.06
N ILE A 49 44.79 70.88 4.02
CA ILE A 49 44.28 71.06 5.38
C ILE A 49 43.03 71.94 5.37
N THR A 50 43.03 73.04 4.62
CA THR A 50 41.88 73.96 4.52
C THR A 50 40.67 73.25 3.89
N GLY A 51 40.88 72.48 2.81
CA GLY A 51 39.83 71.68 2.18
C GLY A 51 39.30 70.54 3.07
N GLY A 52 40.18 69.87 3.81
CA GLY A 52 39.82 68.87 4.81
C GLY A 52 39.04 69.47 5.98
N PHE A 53 39.40 70.68 6.43
CA PHE A 53 38.70 71.42 7.48
C PHE A 53 37.29 71.84 7.01
N ILE A 54 37.18 72.37 5.79
CA ILE A 54 35.88 72.70 5.17
C ILE A 54 35.00 71.44 5.07
N SER A 55 35.55 70.31 4.63
CA SER A 55 34.82 69.03 4.51
C SER A 55 34.37 68.50 5.87
N SER A 56 35.24 68.60 6.89
CA SER A 56 34.94 68.17 8.26
C SER A 56 33.83 69.02 8.88
N ILE A 57 33.86 70.34 8.68
CA ILE A 57 32.78 71.25 9.10
C ILE A 57 31.49 70.92 8.36
N SER A 58 31.55 70.65 7.06
CA SER A 58 30.38 70.32 6.24
C SER A 58 29.69 69.04 6.72
N ILE A 59 30.46 67.98 6.95
CA ILE A 59 29.96 66.71 7.50
C ILE A 59 29.45 66.91 8.94
N GLY A 60 30.18 67.66 9.76
CA GLY A 60 29.77 67.97 11.14
C GLY A 60 28.46 68.73 11.20
N LEU A 61 28.26 69.73 10.34
CA LEU A 61 27.02 70.48 10.21
C LEU A 61 25.88 69.58 9.75
N LEU A 62 26.13 68.68 8.80
CA LEU A 62 25.15 67.71 8.33
C LEU A 62 24.70 66.80 9.49
N ILE A 63 25.62 66.29 10.30
CA ILE A 63 25.32 65.48 11.49
C ILE A 63 24.53 66.28 12.54
N LEU A 64 24.83 67.58 12.69
CA LEU A 64 24.20 68.46 13.68
C LEU A 64 22.77 68.88 13.27
N VAL A 65 22.55 69.17 11.99
CA VAL A 65 21.27 69.67 11.45
C VAL A 65 20.33 68.52 11.06
N SER A 66 20.87 67.37 10.61
CA SER A 66 20.07 66.25 10.12
C SER A 66 20.00 65.12 11.15
N GLU A 67 18.87 65.05 11.85
CA GLU A 67 18.57 63.94 12.75
C GLU A 67 18.49 62.60 11.99
N GLU A 68 17.98 62.62 10.76
CA GLU A 68 17.90 61.43 9.88
C GLU A 68 19.28 60.85 9.57
N PHE A 69 20.28 61.70 9.29
CA PHE A 69 21.62 61.23 8.98
C PHE A 69 22.34 60.68 10.21
N ARG A 70 22.21 61.36 11.35
CA ARG A 70 22.75 60.89 12.64
C ARG A 70 22.14 59.54 13.04
N GLN A 71 20.83 59.41 12.93
CA GLN A 71 20.12 58.16 13.21
C GLN A 71 20.61 57.03 12.30
N ARG A 72 20.71 57.27 11.00
CA ARG A 72 21.20 56.25 10.05
C ARG A 72 22.65 55.83 10.32
N LEU A 73 23.56 56.79 10.48
CA LEU A 73 24.99 56.52 10.60
C LEU A 73 25.35 55.83 11.92
N PHE A 74 24.75 56.26 13.03
CA PHE A 74 25.14 55.81 14.37
C PHE A 74 24.20 54.78 14.99
N VAL A 75 22.95 54.65 14.52
CA VAL A 75 21.97 53.71 15.09
C VAL A 75 21.62 52.62 14.08
N ASP A 76 21.11 53.00 12.90
CA ASP A 76 20.54 52.01 11.97
C ASP A 76 21.60 51.09 11.37
N ILE A 77 22.74 51.62 10.89
CA ILE A 77 23.82 50.79 10.32
C ILE A 77 24.35 49.74 11.31
N PRO A 78 24.78 50.09 12.54
CA PRO A 78 25.26 49.09 13.49
C PRO A 78 24.16 48.14 13.96
N PHE A 79 22.92 48.63 14.11
CA PHE A 79 21.78 47.78 14.45
C PHE A 79 21.48 46.74 13.37
N LEU A 80 21.50 47.14 12.09
CA LEU A 80 21.28 46.25 10.94
C LEU A 80 22.39 45.20 10.83
N GLN A 81 23.65 45.58 11.04
CA GLN A 81 24.77 44.63 11.07
C GLN A 81 24.58 43.61 12.20
N LYS A 82 24.27 44.07 13.41
CA LYS A 82 24.02 43.19 14.56
C LYS A 82 22.84 42.25 14.32
N THR A 83 21.73 42.76 13.77
CA THR A 83 20.54 41.96 13.46
C THR A 83 20.83 40.91 12.40
N LEU A 84 21.63 41.26 11.39
CA LEU A 84 22.04 40.35 10.32
C LEU A 84 22.96 39.25 10.87
N ASP A 85 23.90 39.61 11.75
CA ASP A 85 24.79 38.63 12.40
C ASP A 85 24.03 37.70 13.34
N GLU A 86 23.09 38.23 14.14
CA GLU A 86 22.20 37.44 14.99
C GLU A 86 21.34 36.48 14.16
N SER A 87 20.75 36.97 13.06
CA SER A 87 19.95 36.17 12.13
C SER A 87 20.78 35.06 11.48
N LYS A 88 22.00 35.37 11.00
CA LYS A 88 22.92 34.37 10.45
C LYS A 88 23.31 33.33 11.50
N LYS A 89 23.61 33.77 12.73
CA LYS A 89 23.97 32.89 13.85
C LYS A 89 22.81 31.97 14.24
N ALA A 90 21.56 32.41 14.10
CA ALA A 90 20.37 31.60 14.31
C ALA A 90 20.07 30.65 13.13
N LEU A 91 20.34 31.06 11.89
CA LEU A 91 20.05 30.26 10.69
C LEU A 91 20.94 29.02 10.55
N ILE A 92 22.23 29.12 10.87
CA ILE A 92 23.18 28.00 10.76
C ILE A 92 22.75 26.77 11.60
N PRO A 93 22.44 26.89 12.90
CA PRO A 93 21.99 25.74 13.69
C PRO A 93 20.63 25.23 13.22
N LEU A 94 19.71 26.10 12.80
CA LEU A 94 18.41 25.67 12.26
C LEU A 94 18.56 24.86 10.97
N GLN A 95 19.47 25.24 10.07
CA GLN A 95 19.77 24.46 8.86
C GLN A 95 20.41 23.11 9.18
N ALA A 96 21.32 23.08 10.17
CA ALA A 96 21.92 21.83 10.63
C ALA A 96 20.87 20.90 11.27
N GLU A 97 19.97 21.46 12.08
CA GLU A 97 18.86 20.72 12.71
C GLU A 97 17.88 20.19 11.65
N GLN A 98 17.50 20.98 10.65
CA GLN A 98 16.66 20.50 9.55
C GLN A 98 17.30 19.32 8.82
N LYS A 99 18.60 19.41 8.50
CA LYS A 99 19.32 18.33 7.83
C LYS A 99 19.40 17.05 8.68
N GLU A 100 19.55 17.21 10.00
CA GLU A 100 19.53 16.08 10.93
C GLU A 100 18.14 15.42 11.00
N LEU A 101 17.08 16.24 11.08
CA LEU A 101 15.69 15.77 11.09
C LEU A 101 15.32 15.07 9.78
N GLU A 102 15.73 15.60 8.63
CA GLU A 102 15.55 14.94 7.33
C GLU A 102 16.24 13.56 7.31
N GLY A 103 17.48 13.47 7.81
CA GLY A 103 18.18 12.19 7.93
C GLY A 103 17.45 11.18 8.83
N LYS A 104 16.90 11.66 9.96
CA LYS A 104 16.08 10.84 10.87
C LYS A 104 14.79 10.36 10.20
N ILE A 105 14.11 11.22 9.44
CA ILE A 105 12.89 10.85 8.70
C ILE A 105 13.21 9.75 7.68
N ILE A 106 14.25 9.91 6.86
CA ILE A 106 14.66 8.92 5.86
C ILE A 106 14.99 7.57 6.53
N GLN A 107 15.69 7.60 7.67
CA GLN A 107 16.00 6.37 8.42
C GLN A 107 14.73 5.70 8.95
N LYS A 108 13.79 6.47 9.51
CA LYS A 108 12.50 5.97 10.01
C LYS A 108 11.64 5.40 8.90
N GLU A 109 11.61 6.03 7.74
CA GLU A 109 10.92 5.52 6.55
C GLU A 109 11.52 4.20 6.08
N LYS A 110 12.86 4.08 6.05
CA LYS A 110 13.55 2.83 5.70
C LYS A 110 13.20 1.71 6.70
N GLN A 111 13.22 2.01 8.00
CA GLN A 111 12.83 1.05 9.05
C GLN A 111 11.36 0.62 8.90
N LEU A 112 10.46 1.57 8.63
CA LEU A 112 9.04 1.27 8.40
C LEU A 112 8.84 0.36 7.18
N ASN A 113 9.55 0.61 6.09
CA ASN A 113 9.47 -0.21 4.89
C ASN A 113 10.03 -1.62 5.12
N GLN A 114 11.14 -1.74 5.83
CA GLN A 114 11.68 -3.05 6.24
C GLN A 114 10.69 -3.82 7.10
N LEU A 115 10.10 -3.17 8.12
CA LEU A 115 9.13 -3.81 9.00
C LEU A 115 7.86 -4.23 8.25
N LYS A 116 7.34 -3.40 7.34
CA LYS A 116 6.22 -3.74 6.47
C LYS A 116 6.52 -5.00 5.65
N ASN A 117 7.70 -5.07 5.03
CA ASN A 117 8.11 -6.23 4.24
C ASN A 117 8.23 -7.50 5.09
N SER A 118 8.87 -7.41 6.26
CA SER A 118 8.97 -8.52 7.20
C SER A 118 7.59 -9.02 7.66
N ILE A 119 6.66 -8.11 7.95
CA ILE A 119 5.28 -8.49 8.27
C ILE A 119 4.63 -9.19 7.07
N THR A 120 4.75 -8.68 5.84
CA THR A 120 4.13 -9.33 4.69
C THR A 120 4.67 -10.74 4.43
N GLU A 121 5.98 -10.94 4.58
CA GLU A 121 6.61 -12.27 4.43
C GLU A 121 6.18 -13.21 5.56
N PHE A 122 6.15 -12.72 6.81
CA PHE A 122 5.63 -13.47 7.94
C PHE A 122 4.15 -13.87 7.76
N ARG A 123 3.33 -12.96 7.23
CA ARG A 123 1.92 -13.23 6.92
C ARG A 123 1.78 -14.27 5.82
N ARG A 124 2.64 -14.28 4.80
CA ARG A 124 2.62 -15.29 3.73
C ARG A 124 2.98 -16.69 4.25
N GLY A 125 3.98 -16.78 5.14
CA GLY A 125 4.43 -18.05 5.72
C GLY A 125 3.47 -18.68 6.74
N ASN A 126 2.54 -17.90 7.31
CA ASN A 126 1.68 -18.35 8.42
C ASN A 126 0.19 -18.42 8.07
N ILE A 127 -0.20 -18.36 6.79
CA ILE A 127 -1.60 -18.54 6.38
C ILE A 127 -2.01 -19.99 6.65
N VAL A 128 -2.89 -20.20 7.63
CA VAL A 128 -3.44 -21.52 7.99
C VAL A 128 -4.80 -21.77 7.36
N ILE A 129 -5.52 -20.70 7.01
CA ILE A 129 -6.80 -20.76 6.31
C ILE A 129 -6.79 -19.73 5.19
N LYS A 130 -7.14 -20.17 3.98
CA LYS A 130 -7.29 -19.29 2.82
C LYS A 130 -8.71 -18.73 2.74
N ARG A 131 -8.84 -17.52 2.20
CA ARG A 131 -10.13 -16.93 1.85
C ARG A 131 -10.91 -17.89 0.93
N GLY A 132 -12.19 -18.09 1.24
CA GLY A 132 -13.10 -18.97 0.50
C GLY A 132 -12.97 -20.46 0.84
N GLN A 133 -11.99 -20.86 1.65
CA GLN A 133 -11.87 -22.24 2.12
C GLN A 133 -13.07 -22.62 2.98
N THR A 134 -13.69 -23.76 2.68
CA THR A 134 -14.73 -24.36 3.52
C THR A 134 -14.10 -24.87 4.82
N LEU A 135 -14.55 -24.34 5.94
CA LEU A 135 -14.08 -24.66 7.29
C LEU A 135 -14.94 -25.74 7.92
N PHE A 136 -16.24 -25.69 7.69
CA PHE A 136 -17.17 -26.61 8.31
C PHE A 136 -18.38 -26.84 7.40
N VAL A 137 -18.94 -28.03 7.47
CA VAL A 137 -20.12 -28.46 6.71
C VAL A 137 -21.11 -29.05 7.70
N ALA A 138 -22.35 -28.59 7.67
CA ALA A 138 -23.41 -29.09 8.52
C ALA A 138 -24.70 -29.32 7.73
N GLU A 139 -25.39 -30.41 8.03
CA GLU A 139 -26.75 -30.64 7.54
C GLU A 139 -27.76 -30.02 8.50
N ILE A 140 -28.77 -29.36 7.95
CA ILE A 140 -29.86 -28.74 8.71
C ILE A 140 -31.17 -29.32 8.19
N ASN A 141 -31.92 -29.96 9.07
CA ASN A 141 -33.25 -30.47 8.78
C ASN A 141 -34.29 -29.47 9.32
N SER A 142 -35.24 -29.04 8.51
CA SER A 142 -36.26 -28.06 8.93
C SER A 142 -37.26 -28.59 9.97
N SER A 143 -37.27 -29.90 10.26
CA SER A 143 -38.18 -30.52 11.24
C SER A 143 -37.73 -30.37 12.70
N SER A 144 -36.48 -29.98 12.95
CA SER A 144 -35.92 -29.77 14.29
C SER A 144 -35.97 -28.29 14.71
N ASN A 145 -35.74 -28.02 16.00
CA ASN A 145 -35.60 -26.65 16.49
C ASN A 145 -34.34 -26.00 15.91
N VAL A 146 -34.48 -25.40 14.74
CA VAL A 146 -33.43 -24.80 13.90
C VAL A 146 -32.47 -23.92 14.71
N ARG A 147 -32.95 -23.20 15.73
CA ARG A 147 -32.10 -22.36 16.60
C ARG A 147 -31.10 -23.17 17.43
N LEU A 148 -31.52 -24.31 17.97
CA LEU A 148 -30.64 -25.20 18.73
C LEU A 148 -29.57 -25.83 17.82
N ASP A 149 -29.94 -26.19 16.59
CA ASP A 149 -29.02 -26.77 15.63
C ASP A 149 -27.95 -25.77 15.19
N PHE A 150 -28.34 -24.52 14.89
CA PHE A 150 -27.36 -23.47 14.58
C PHE A 150 -26.39 -23.21 15.74
N THR A 151 -26.86 -23.25 16.99
CA THR A 151 -25.99 -23.07 18.15
C THR A 151 -24.96 -24.20 18.26
N LYS A 152 -25.39 -25.46 18.06
CA LYS A 152 -24.48 -26.62 18.04
C LYS A 152 -23.47 -26.53 16.88
N ILE A 153 -23.95 -26.23 15.67
CA ILE A 153 -23.12 -26.08 14.48
C ILE A 153 -22.07 -24.99 14.69
N TYR A 154 -22.47 -23.85 15.25
CA TYR A 154 -21.57 -22.75 15.57
C TYR A 154 -20.46 -23.19 16.54
N ASN A 155 -20.82 -23.86 17.63
CA ASN A 155 -19.85 -24.32 18.63
C ASN A 155 -18.86 -25.35 18.07
N GLU A 156 -19.33 -26.30 17.27
CA GLU A 156 -18.46 -27.30 16.63
C GLU A 156 -17.54 -26.67 15.58
N ALA A 157 -18.06 -25.73 14.78
CA ALA A 157 -17.26 -24.98 13.82
C ALA A 157 -16.18 -24.14 14.52
N ASP A 158 -16.52 -23.45 15.61
CA ASP A 158 -15.57 -22.66 16.41
C ASP A 158 -14.46 -23.55 16.98
N LYS A 159 -14.83 -24.71 17.56
CA LYS A 159 -13.89 -25.70 18.09
C LYS A 159 -12.95 -26.25 17.01
N PHE A 160 -13.47 -26.51 15.80
CA PHE A 160 -12.67 -26.95 14.66
C PHE A 160 -11.67 -25.87 14.22
N VAL A 161 -12.14 -24.63 14.04
CA VAL A 161 -11.30 -23.50 13.61
C VAL A 161 -10.22 -23.20 14.65
N ARG A 162 -10.52 -23.30 15.95
CA ARG A 162 -9.55 -23.06 17.03
C ARG A 162 -8.37 -24.03 17.00
N LYS A 163 -8.59 -25.29 16.60
CA LYS A 163 -7.52 -26.29 16.44
C LYS A 163 -6.57 -25.94 15.31
N ILE A 164 -7.07 -25.30 14.24
CA ILE A 164 -6.28 -24.92 13.07
C ILE A 164 -5.53 -23.60 13.30
N VAL A 165 -6.24 -22.61 13.82
CA VAL A 165 -5.72 -21.24 13.97
C VAL A 165 -4.80 -21.09 15.16
N THR A 166 -5.04 -21.86 16.24
CA THR A 166 -4.29 -21.78 17.50
C THR A 166 -4.15 -20.32 17.98
N PRO A 167 -5.25 -19.67 18.39
CA PRO A 167 -5.27 -18.24 18.72
C PRO A 167 -4.28 -17.90 19.84
N ASN A 168 -3.68 -16.71 19.76
CA ASN A 168 -2.74 -16.22 20.77
C ASN A 168 -3.41 -16.05 22.13
N ASN A 169 -4.63 -15.50 22.13
CA ASN A 169 -5.47 -15.48 23.31
C ASN A 169 -6.13 -16.85 23.51
N LYS A 170 -5.55 -17.67 24.39
CA LYS A 170 -6.08 -19.00 24.71
C LYS A 170 -7.44 -18.96 25.43
N GLU A 171 -7.78 -17.85 26.07
CA GLU A 171 -9.04 -17.67 26.81
C GLU A 171 -10.19 -17.15 25.95
N ALA A 172 -9.90 -16.69 24.73
CA ALA A 172 -10.92 -16.22 23.79
C ALA A 172 -11.95 -17.34 23.52
N LYS A 173 -13.19 -17.09 23.94
CA LYS A 173 -14.37 -17.86 23.56
C LYS A 173 -14.95 -17.25 22.29
N ASN A 174 -15.47 -18.07 21.38
CA ASN A 174 -16.15 -17.62 20.16
C ASN A 174 -15.22 -16.82 19.23
N ILE A 175 -14.17 -17.48 18.73
CA ILE A 175 -13.26 -16.88 17.75
C ILE A 175 -13.92 -16.76 16.37
N LEU A 176 -14.95 -17.56 16.09
CA LEU A 176 -15.67 -17.56 14.83
C LEU A 176 -16.69 -16.42 14.75
N LEU A 177 -16.44 -15.44 13.89
CA LEU A 177 -17.27 -14.24 13.76
C LEU A 177 -18.14 -14.28 12.50
N TRP A 178 -19.44 -14.11 12.71
CA TRP A 178 -20.47 -14.12 11.68
C TRP A 178 -21.09 -12.74 11.58
N ARG A 179 -21.54 -12.34 10.40
CA ARG A 179 -22.34 -11.13 10.26
C ARG A 179 -23.76 -11.40 10.75
N PRO A 180 -24.34 -10.55 11.62
CA PRO A 180 -25.72 -10.75 12.11
C PRO A 180 -26.77 -10.87 10.99
N SER A 181 -26.59 -10.12 9.89
CA SER A 181 -27.46 -10.22 8.71
C SER A 181 -27.45 -11.61 8.08
N ASP A 182 -26.29 -12.26 8.05
CA ASP A 182 -26.13 -13.57 7.43
C ASP A 182 -26.81 -14.63 8.29
N ILE A 183 -26.70 -14.55 9.62
CA ILE A 183 -27.41 -15.40 10.58
C ILE A 183 -28.93 -15.29 10.40
N THR A 184 -29.44 -14.06 10.27
CA THR A 184 -30.88 -13.83 10.10
C THR A 184 -31.37 -14.42 8.77
N LYS A 185 -30.59 -14.23 7.69
CA LYS A 185 -30.90 -14.76 6.35
C LYS A 185 -30.94 -16.28 6.33
N ILE A 186 -29.94 -16.95 6.90
CA ILE A 186 -29.89 -18.42 6.94
C ILE A 186 -31.00 -19.00 7.82
N GLN A 187 -31.31 -18.38 8.96
CA GLN A 187 -32.39 -18.84 9.85
C GLN A 187 -33.75 -18.74 9.17
N THR A 188 -34.02 -17.61 8.48
CA THR A 188 -35.27 -17.42 7.73
C THR A 188 -35.41 -18.40 6.57
N THR A 189 -34.29 -18.74 5.91
CA THR A 189 -34.29 -19.66 4.77
C THR A 189 -34.42 -21.11 5.21
N ALA A 190 -33.66 -21.53 6.23
CA ALA A 190 -33.69 -22.88 6.79
C ALA A 190 -35.01 -23.19 7.53
N ALA A 191 -35.74 -22.17 7.98
CA ALA A 191 -37.09 -22.34 8.54
C ALA A 191 -38.12 -22.79 7.50
N LYS A 192 -37.86 -22.58 6.20
CA LYS A 192 -38.70 -23.16 5.14
C LYS A 192 -38.46 -24.66 5.07
N SER A 193 -39.52 -25.44 4.88
CA SER A 193 -39.44 -26.90 4.71
C SER A 193 -38.37 -27.27 3.67
N GLY A 194 -37.39 -28.07 4.09
CA GLY A 194 -36.36 -28.60 3.20
C GLY A 194 -35.24 -29.28 3.99
N ASN A 195 -34.37 -29.98 3.26
CA ASN A 195 -33.09 -30.41 3.79
C ASN A 195 -32.03 -29.46 3.26
N TRP A 196 -31.25 -28.86 4.17
CA TRP A 196 -30.27 -27.84 3.82
C TRP A 196 -28.87 -28.28 4.23
N ILE A 197 -27.87 -27.74 3.54
CA ILE A 197 -26.46 -27.85 3.89
C ILE A 197 -25.92 -26.46 4.12
N LEU A 198 -25.36 -26.23 5.30
CA LEU A 198 -24.63 -25.04 5.65
C LEU A 198 -23.14 -25.27 5.45
N LEU A 199 -22.56 -24.50 4.54
CA LEU A 199 -21.12 -24.38 4.37
C LEU A 199 -20.65 -23.13 5.09
N ILE A 200 -19.70 -23.29 6.00
CA ILE A 200 -19.06 -22.16 6.68
C ILE A 200 -17.72 -21.92 6.01
N LYS A 201 -17.60 -20.83 5.25
CA LYS A 201 -16.40 -20.50 4.47
C LYS A 201 -15.64 -19.34 5.12
N SER A 202 -14.32 -19.33 5.02
CA SER A 202 -13.52 -18.20 5.50
C SER A 202 -13.77 -16.96 4.63
N ALA A 203 -14.10 -15.82 5.25
CA ALA A 203 -14.28 -14.55 4.54
C ALA A 203 -12.95 -13.90 4.16
N THR A 204 -11.88 -14.20 4.91
CA THR A 204 -10.53 -13.62 4.76
C THR A 204 -9.44 -14.71 4.81
N ASN A 205 -8.20 -14.33 4.52
CA ASN A 205 -7.06 -15.17 4.91
C ASN A 205 -6.87 -15.05 6.42
N VAL A 206 -6.62 -16.17 7.09
CA VAL A 206 -6.38 -16.24 8.54
C VAL A 206 -4.97 -16.75 8.79
N LEU A 207 -4.29 -16.10 9.71
CA LEU A 207 -2.94 -16.45 10.14
C LEU A 207 -2.98 -17.30 11.40
N LYS A 208 -1.94 -18.11 11.58
CA LYS A 208 -1.70 -18.77 12.86
C LYS A 208 -1.60 -17.72 13.97
N GLY A 209 -2.34 -17.90 15.07
CA GLY A 209 -2.37 -16.97 16.20
C GLY A 209 -3.45 -15.91 16.14
N ASP A 210 -4.17 -15.76 15.01
CA ASP A 210 -5.29 -14.81 14.91
C ASP A 210 -6.36 -15.14 15.97
N ASN A 211 -6.82 -14.11 16.68
CA ASN A 211 -7.80 -14.27 17.75
C ASN A 211 -9.23 -14.39 17.24
N TYR A 212 -9.49 -13.99 15.99
CA TYR A 212 -10.82 -13.98 15.39
C TYR A 212 -10.77 -14.40 13.92
N VAL A 213 -11.81 -15.11 13.48
CA VAL A 213 -11.97 -15.61 12.12
C VAL A 213 -13.33 -15.19 11.59
N PHE A 214 -13.31 -14.29 10.60
CA PHE A 214 -14.52 -13.90 9.90
C PHE A 214 -14.95 -14.99 8.93
N VAL A 215 -16.21 -15.40 9.01
CA VAL A 215 -16.80 -16.40 8.12
C VAL A 215 -17.97 -15.85 7.34
N SER A 216 -18.17 -16.45 6.17
CA SER A 216 -19.32 -16.25 5.31
C SER A 216 -20.05 -17.58 5.21
N PRO A 217 -21.29 -17.69 5.72
CA PRO A 217 -22.10 -18.89 5.52
C PRO A 217 -22.64 -18.93 4.10
N ASP A 218 -22.82 -20.15 3.60
CA ASP A 218 -23.43 -20.45 2.31
C ASP A 218 -24.40 -21.62 2.52
N LEU A 219 -25.68 -21.38 2.23
CA LEU A 219 -26.75 -22.33 2.51
C LEU A 219 -27.25 -22.90 1.18
N LEU A 220 -27.15 -24.22 1.04
CA LEU A 220 -27.49 -24.94 -0.17
C LEU A 220 -28.57 -25.97 0.11
N GLU A 221 -29.39 -26.29 -0.89
CA GLU A 221 -30.33 -27.40 -0.78
C GLU A 221 -29.59 -28.75 -0.80
N ASN A 222 -29.95 -29.64 0.12
CA ASN A 222 -29.41 -31.00 0.18
C ASN A 222 -30.21 -31.91 -0.76
N LYS A 223 -29.83 -31.95 -2.03
CA LYS A 223 -30.49 -32.75 -3.07
C LYS A 223 -29.57 -33.82 -3.62
N PHE A 224 -30.16 -34.87 -4.18
CA PHE A 224 -29.41 -35.88 -4.93
C PHE A 224 -28.87 -35.28 -6.23
N ILE A 225 -27.57 -35.43 -6.45
CA ILE A 225 -26.89 -35.00 -7.69
C ILE A 225 -26.86 -36.16 -8.70
N VAL A 226 -26.58 -37.36 -8.21
CA VAL A 226 -26.58 -38.61 -8.97
C VAL A 226 -27.10 -39.74 -8.09
N LYS A 227 -27.73 -40.72 -8.72
CA LYS A 227 -28.09 -42.00 -8.12
C LYS A 227 -27.16 -43.10 -8.61
N LYS A 228 -27.08 -44.19 -7.85
CA LYS A 228 -26.34 -45.39 -8.24
C LYS A 228 -26.89 -45.92 -9.56
N GLY A 229 -26.01 -46.13 -10.53
CA GLY A 229 -26.37 -46.61 -11.87
C GLY A 229 -26.65 -45.50 -12.89
N ASP A 230 -26.72 -44.23 -12.46
CA ASP A 230 -26.92 -43.12 -13.39
C ASP A 230 -25.73 -43.01 -14.37
N VAL A 231 -26.02 -43.01 -15.67
CA VAL A 231 -25.08 -42.60 -16.70
C VAL A 231 -25.04 -41.07 -16.69
N ILE A 232 -23.89 -40.52 -16.28
CA ILE A 232 -23.72 -39.07 -16.16
C ILE A 232 -23.42 -38.51 -17.56
N THR A 233 -22.29 -38.90 -18.12
CA THR A 233 -21.88 -38.51 -19.48
C THR A 233 -21.53 -39.74 -20.29
N SER A 234 -21.65 -39.63 -21.61
CA SER A 234 -21.19 -40.68 -22.51
C SER A 234 -20.51 -40.11 -23.75
N SER A 235 -19.63 -40.89 -24.36
CA SER A 235 -19.02 -40.55 -25.63
C SER A 235 -18.88 -41.77 -26.51
N ILE A 236 -19.17 -41.58 -27.80
CA ILE A 236 -18.93 -42.57 -28.84
C ILE A 236 -17.50 -42.37 -29.37
N LEU A 237 -16.81 -43.49 -29.63
CA LEU A 237 -15.49 -43.54 -30.26
C LEU A 237 -15.61 -44.29 -31.59
N GLY A 238 -15.08 -43.67 -32.65
CA GLY A 238 -15.07 -44.22 -34.00
C GLY A 238 -13.89 -45.16 -34.26
N GLU A 239 -13.94 -45.87 -35.39
CA GLU A 239 -12.94 -46.86 -35.81
C GLU A 239 -11.53 -46.28 -35.98
N GLY A 240 -11.40 -44.98 -36.27
CA GLY A 240 -10.11 -44.29 -36.41
C GLY A 240 -9.47 -43.80 -35.10
N ASP A 241 -10.21 -43.82 -33.98
CA ASP A 241 -9.79 -43.20 -32.72
C ASP A 241 -9.12 -44.19 -31.74
N LEU A 242 -8.76 -45.39 -32.19
CA LEU A 242 -8.40 -46.54 -31.36
C LEU A 242 -6.98 -46.52 -30.76
N ASN A 243 -6.21 -45.44 -30.97
CA ASN A 243 -4.89 -45.30 -30.35
C ASN A 243 -5.02 -45.07 -28.82
N LEU A 244 -4.20 -45.75 -28.01
CA LEU A 244 -4.14 -45.55 -26.56
C LEU A 244 -3.98 -44.08 -26.15
N LYS A 245 -3.24 -43.28 -26.95
CA LYS A 245 -3.08 -41.84 -26.69
C LYS A 245 -4.38 -41.06 -26.91
N SER A 246 -5.09 -41.29 -28.02
CA SER A 246 -6.36 -40.61 -28.32
C SER A 246 -7.45 -41.02 -27.33
N ILE A 247 -7.50 -42.29 -26.95
CA ILE A 247 -8.45 -42.81 -25.96
C ILE A 247 -8.20 -42.18 -24.59
N ASN A 248 -6.96 -42.09 -24.13
CA ASN A 248 -6.63 -41.42 -22.87
C ASN A 248 -7.04 -39.94 -22.88
N LEU A 249 -6.85 -39.24 -24.01
CA LEU A 249 -7.33 -37.86 -24.16
C LEU A 249 -8.86 -37.78 -24.11
N LYS A 250 -9.54 -38.73 -24.76
CA LYS A 250 -11.01 -38.78 -24.75
C LYS A 250 -11.57 -39.06 -23.37
N ILE A 251 -10.99 -40.00 -22.62
CA ILE A 251 -11.34 -40.27 -21.23
C ILE A 251 -11.15 -39.02 -20.36
N LYS A 252 -10.03 -38.31 -20.51
CA LYS A 252 -9.79 -37.05 -19.78
C LYS A 252 -10.84 -36.00 -20.11
N SER A 253 -11.25 -35.88 -21.39
CA SER A 253 -12.34 -34.98 -21.78
C SER A 253 -13.66 -35.41 -21.16
N LEU A 254 -13.99 -36.70 -21.25
CA LEU A 254 -15.23 -37.26 -20.72
C LEU A 254 -15.33 -37.04 -19.21
N LEU A 255 -14.27 -37.30 -18.44
CA LEU A 255 -14.24 -37.02 -16.99
C LEU A 255 -14.34 -35.52 -16.66
N ARG A 256 -13.82 -34.64 -17.53
CA ARG A 256 -14.00 -33.19 -17.38
C ARG A 256 -15.46 -32.80 -17.63
N GLU A 257 -16.07 -33.30 -18.69
CA GLU A 257 -17.49 -33.11 -19.01
C GLU A 257 -18.38 -33.63 -17.88
N THR A 258 -18.08 -34.82 -17.33
CA THR A 258 -18.76 -35.35 -16.14
C THR A 258 -18.67 -34.36 -14.98
N ARG A 259 -17.49 -33.77 -14.74
CA ARG A 259 -17.29 -32.78 -13.66
C ARG A 259 -18.12 -31.53 -13.88
N ASP A 260 -18.17 -31.04 -15.10
CA ASP A 260 -18.94 -29.86 -15.46
C ASP A 260 -20.44 -30.11 -15.30
N GLU A 261 -20.91 -31.31 -15.66
CA GLU A 261 -22.31 -31.71 -15.49
C GLU A 261 -22.73 -31.87 -14.03
N ILE A 262 -21.95 -32.58 -13.20
CA ILE A 262 -22.29 -32.71 -11.77
C ILE A 262 -22.24 -31.36 -11.05
N LYS A 263 -21.33 -30.46 -11.48
CA LYS A 263 -21.22 -29.11 -10.95
C LYS A 263 -22.42 -28.26 -11.35
N SER A 264 -22.89 -28.35 -12.59
CA SER A 264 -24.10 -27.64 -13.04
C SER A 264 -25.37 -28.15 -12.32
N LYS A 265 -25.41 -29.44 -11.94
CA LYS A 265 -26.46 -30.01 -11.08
C LYS A 265 -26.40 -29.52 -9.63
N GLY A 266 -25.31 -28.86 -9.22
CA GLY A 266 -25.15 -28.22 -7.91
C GLY A 266 -24.13 -28.87 -6.97
N SER A 267 -23.35 -29.86 -7.44
CA SER A 267 -22.31 -30.49 -6.62
C SER A 267 -21.24 -29.50 -6.15
N GLN A 268 -20.85 -29.61 -4.88
CA GLN A 268 -19.77 -28.84 -4.27
C GLN A 268 -18.44 -29.61 -4.22
N VAL A 269 -18.41 -30.81 -4.79
CA VAL A 269 -17.22 -31.66 -4.78
C VAL A 269 -16.25 -31.21 -5.86
N SER A 270 -14.99 -31.00 -5.48
CA SER A 270 -13.92 -30.59 -6.40
C SER A 270 -13.43 -31.72 -7.30
N GLU A 271 -13.49 -32.97 -6.82
CA GLU A 271 -12.89 -34.13 -7.48
C GLU A 271 -13.85 -35.31 -7.57
N ILE A 272 -13.85 -35.96 -8.74
CA ILE A 272 -14.56 -37.23 -8.95
C ILE A 272 -13.58 -38.35 -8.64
N LYS A 273 -13.99 -39.29 -7.79
CA LYS A 273 -13.21 -40.50 -7.53
C LYS A 273 -13.52 -41.54 -8.60
N THR A 274 -12.50 -42.04 -9.26
CA THR A 274 -12.63 -43.13 -10.24
C THR A 274 -12.18 -44.45 -9.62
N ASN A 275 -12.87 -45.54 -9.95
CA ASN A 275 -12.38 -46.87 -9.59
C ASN A 275 -11.15 -47.21 -10.44
N GLY A 276 -9.97 -47.34 -9.84
CA GLY A 276 -8.65 -47.36 -10.52
C GLY A 276 -8.41 -48.45 -11.56
N ASN A 277 -9.35 -49.37 -11.79
CA ASN A 277 -9.19 -50.49 -12.71
C ASN A 277 -9.73 -50.25 -14.15
N PHE A 278 -10.32 -49.08 -14.44
CA PHE A 278 -10.94 -48.84 -15.75
C PHE A 278 -9.91 -48.76 -16.91
N VAL A 279 -8.69 -48.26 -16.66
CA VAL A 279 -7.65 -48.16 -17.71
C VAL A 279 -7.25 -49.54 -18.22
N LYS A 280 -7.15 -50.52 -17.31
CA LYS A 280 -6.87 -51.91 -17.66
C LYS A 280 -8.02 -52.51 -18.46
N LYS A 281 -9.26 -52.35 -18.00
CA LYS A 281 -10.47 -52.81 -18.73
C LYS A 281 -10.54 -52.27 -20.16
N ILE A 282 -10.21 -50.99 -20.35
CA ILE A 282 -10.18 -50.36 -21.69
C ILE A 282 -9.07 -50.96 -22.54
N ARG A 283 -7.87 -51.17 -21.99
CA ARG A 283 -6.77 -51.80 -22.71
C ARG A 283 -7.13 -53.23 -23.16
N ASP A 284 -7.65 -54.04 -22.24
CA ASP A 284 -8.00 -55.44 -22.51
C ASP A 284 -9.12 -55.51 -23.57
N PHE A 285 -10.13 -54.63 -23.48
CA PHE A 285 -11.21 -54.52 -24.46
C PHE A 285 -10.70 -54.19 -25.88
N LEU A 286 -9.74 -53.29 -26.01
CA LEU A 286 -9.16 -52.89 -27.30
C LEU A 286 -8.27 -53.99 -27.91
N GLN A 287 -7.66 -54.85 -27.09
CA GLN A 287 -6.91 -56.01 -27.59
C GLN A 287 -7.84 -57.03 -28.23
N GLU A 288 -9.02 -57.24 -27.65
CA GLU A 288 -10.00 -58.21 -28.14
C GLU A 288 -10.89 -57.67 -29.28
N ASN A 289 -10.95 -56.35 -29.48
CA ASN A 289 -11.91 -55.71 -30.38
C ASN A 289 -11.25 -54.61 -31.21
N GLN A 290 -10.71 -54.99 -32.37
CA GLN A 290 -10.14 -54.05 -33.34
C GLN A 290 -11.22 -53.57 -34.32
N ASN A 291 -11.18 -52.28 -34.70
CA ASN A 291 -12.08 -51.64 -35.67
C ASN A 291 -13.58 -51.73 -35.34
N ILE A 292 -13.95 -51.63 -34.06
CA ILE A 292 -15.37 -51.59 -33.65
C ILE A 292 -15.69 -50.23 -33.04
N LYS A 293 -16.86 -49.68 -33.37
CA LYS A 293 -17.41 -48.50 -32.67
C LYS A 293 -17.84 -48.89 -31.27
N PHE A 294 -17.44 -48.12 -30.28
CA PHE A 294 -17.88 -48.35 -28.90
C PHE A 294 -18.25 -47.04 -28.20
N LYS A 295 -19.09 -47.18 -27.18
CA LYS A 295 -19.54 -46.10 -26.31
C LYS A 295 -18.84 -46.24 -24.96
N LEU A 296 -18.26 -45.14 -24.49
CA LEU A 296 -17.81 -44.98 -23.12
C LEU A 296 -18.91 -44.31 -22.31
N GLU A 297 -19.27 -44.88 -21.18
CA GLU A 297 -20.26 -44.32 -20.26
C GLU A 297 -19.65 -44.13 -18.89
N VAL A 298 -19.78 -42.93 -18.34
CA VAL A 298 -19.40 -42.64 -16.95
C VAL A 298 -20.61 -42.88 -16.07
N VAL A 299 -20.54 -43.92 -15.24
CA VAL A 299 -21.66 -44.39 -14.41
C VAL A 299 -21.36 -44.14 -12.95
N SER A 300 -22.35 -43.61 -12.23
CA SER A 300 -22.24 -43.44 -10.77
C SER A 300 -22.33 -44.77 -10.03
N LEU A 301 -21.43 -45.01 -9.08
CA LEU A 301 -21.40 -46.23 -8.27
C LEU A 301 -22.24 -46.14 -6.98
N ARG A 302 -22.70 -44.94 -6.62
CA ARG A 302 -23.46 -44.68 -5.40
C ARG A 302 -24.39 -43.48 -5.56
N ASP A 303 -25.39 -43.41 -4.70
CA ASP A 303 -26.13 -42.17 -4.51
C ASP A 303 -25.19 -41.12 -3.92
N SER A 304 -25.23 -39.91 -4.46
CA SER A 304 -24.42 -38.79 -3.98
C SER A 304 -25.24 -37.51 -3.96
N LYS A 305 -25.28 -36.87 -2.80
CA LYS A 305 -25.91 -35.56 -2.59
C LYS A 305 -24.94 -34.39 -2.81
N THR A 306 -25.44 -33.16 -2.64
CA THR A 306 -24.76 -31.88 -2.92
C THR A 306 -23.29 -31.79 -2.45
N VAL A 307 -22.92 -32.34 -1.30
CA VAL A 307 -21.54 -32.30 -0.76
C VAL A 307 -20.88 -33.68 -0.64
N GLU A 308 -21.57 -34.74 -1.04
CA GLU A 308 -21.07 -36.10 -0.88
C GLU A 308 -20.13 -36.49 -2.03
N PRO A 309 -19.08 -37.29 -1.76
CA PRO A 309 -18.11 -37.67 -2.78
C PRO A 309 -18.78 -38.46 -3.90
N ILE A 310 -18.54 -38.02 -5.14
CA ILE A 310 -19.04 -38.69 -6.34
C ILE A 310 -18.01 -39.72 -6.78
N VAL A 311 -18.44 -40.98 -6.84
CA VAL A 311 -17.62 -42.12 -7.25
C VAL A 311 -18.17 -42.68 -8.54
N VAL A 312 -17.33 -42.76 -9.57
CA VAL A 312 -17.74 -43.20 -10.90
C VAL A 312 -16.88 -44.36 -11.42
N GLU A 313 -17.47 -45.12 -12.33
CA GLU A 313 -16.80 -46.10 -13.17
C GLU A 313 -17.00 -45.75 -14.65
N ILE A 314 -16.09 -46.18 -15.50
CA ILE A 314 -16.24 -46.07 -16.96
C ILE A 314 -16.58 -47.44 -17.50
N ASN A 315 -17.77 -47.56 -18.06
CA ASN A 315 -18.23 -48.74 -18.77
C ASN A 315 -17.95 -48.60 -20.27
N ILE A 316 -17.72 -49.72 -20.93
CA ILE A 316 -17.48 -49.80 -22.37
C ILE A 316 -18.59 -50.66 -22.96
N LEU A 317 -19.34 -50.10 -23.90
CA LEU A 317 -20.42 -50.79 -24.60
C LEU A 317 -20.07 -50.87 -26.09
N LYS A 318 -20.12 -52.08 -26.66
CA LYS A 318 -20.01 -52.26 -28.10
C LYS A 318 -21.24 -51.65 -28.77
N ILE A 319 -21.03 -50.83 -29.79
CA ILE A 319 -22.11 -50.38 -30.66
C ILE A 319 -22.09 -51.31 -31.86
N LEU A 320 -23.06 -52.23 -31.92
CA LEU A 320 -23.26 -53.05 -33.11
C LEU A 320 -23.72 -52.11 -34.24
N SER A 321 -22.93 -52.08 -35.31
CA SER A 321 -23.30 -51.43 -36.57
C SER A 321 -24.45 -52.16 -37.25
#